data_AF-A0A537U7Y5-F1
#
_entry.id   AF-A0A537U7Y5-F1
#
_cell.length_a   1.000
_cell.length_b   1.000
_cell.length_c   1.000
_cell.angle_alpha   90.00
_cell.angle_beta   90.00
_cell.angle_gamma   90.00
#
_symmetry.space_group_name_H-M   'P 1'
#
loop_
_entity.id
_entity.type
_entity.pdbx_description
1 polymer ?
#
loop_
_entity_poly.entity_id
_entity_poly.type
_entity_poly.pdbx_seq_one_letter_code
_entity_poly.pdbx_strand_id
1 'polypeptide(L)'
;MAELQPIAGQVVRVTTLRLGGGEPMHVPYIVAEPDPAKAEQLVLKAMTPNERATALYPLPANVIEAFNLKPGEFTHSRLRP
;
A
#
# COMPACT_ATOMS: atom_id res chain seq x y z
N MET A 1 -1.78 -29.95 1.24
CA MET A 1 -2.51 -28.84 0.60
C MET A 1 -2.04 -27.57 1.30
N ALA A 2 -1.45 -26.60 0.60
CA ALA A 2 -1.06 -25.35 1.24
C ALA A 2 -2.34 -24.59 1.60
N GLU A 3 -2.57 -24.34 2.89
CA GLU A 3 -3.67 -23.49 3.33
C GLU A 3 -3.45 -22.10 2.72
N LEU A 4 -4.42 -21.64 1.92
CA LEU A 4 -4.44 -20.27 1.44
C LEU A 4 -4.56 -19.37 2.67
N GLN A 5 -3.49 -18.64 2.97
CA GLN A 5 -3.51 -17.72 4.10
C GLN A 5 -4.58 -16.64 3.89
N PRO A 6 -5.24 -16.19 4.98
CA PRO A 6 -6.22 -15.12 4.87
C PRO A 6 -5.55 -13.85 4.34
N ILE A 7 -6.28 -13.12 3.50
CA ILE A 7 -5.86 -11.78 3.08
C ILE A 7 -5.98 -10.85 4.28
N ALA A 8 -4.88 -10.18 4.61
CA ALA A 8 -4.80 -9.27 5.75
C ALA A 8 -4.39 -7.85 5.33
N GLY A 9 -4.05 -7.65 4.05
CA GLY A 9 -3.58 -6.37 3.57
C GLY A 9 -3.61 -6.19 2.07
N GLN A 10 -3.09 -5.06 1.61
CA GLN A 10 -3.04 -4.65 0.21
C GLN A 10 -1.69 -4.00 -0.09
N VAL A 11 -1.20 -4.18 -1.32
CA VAL A 11 -0.19 -3.27 -1.88
C VAL A 11 -0.92 -2.09 -2.52
N VAL A 12 -0.59 -0.89 -2.07
CA VAL A 12 -1.13 0.36 -2.60
C VAL A 12 -0.01 1.16 -3.25
N ARG A 13 -0.16 1.53 -4.51
CA ARG A 13 0.76 2.44 -5.20
C ARG A 13 0.28 3.86 -5.00
N VAL A 14 1.12 4.68 -4.37
CA VAL A 14 0.99 6.14 -4.40
C VAL A 14 1.65 6.67 -5.66
N THR A 15 0.93 7.51 -6.38
CA THR A 15 1.39 8.20 -7.58
C THR A 15 1.40 9.70 -7.32
N THR A 16 2.57 10.31 -7.39
CA THR A 16 2.77 11.75 -7.16
C THR A 16 3.08 12.42 -8.50
N LEU A 17 2.22 13.37 -8.91
CA LEU A 17 2.47 14.17 -10.11
C LEU A 17 3.55 15.24 -9.82
N ARG A 18 4.51 15.39 -10.73
CA ARG A 18 5.57 16.41 -10.60
C ARG A 18 5.09 17.74 -11.17
N LEU A 19 5.20 18.81 -10.38
CA LEU A 19 4.71 20.16 -10.70
C LEU A 19 5.34 20.77 -11.97
N GLY A 20 6.53 20.33 -12.38
CA GLY A 20 7.25 20.84 -13.55
C GLY A 20 7.06 20.04 -14.85
N GLY A 21 6.15 19.06 -14.87
CA GLY A 21 6.11 18.05 -15.92
C GLY A 21 7.22 16.98 -15.74
N GLY A 22 7.03 15.83 -16.37
CA GLY A 22 7.88 14.65 -16.19
C GLY A 22 7.10 13.43 -15.70
N GLU A 23 7.76 12.28 -15.66
CA GLU A 23 7.13 11.03 -15.26
C GLU A 23 6.65 11.09 -13.79
N PRO A 24 5.43 10.60 -13.51
CA PRO A 24 4.94 10.49 -12.14
C PRO A 24 5.87 9.62 -11.29
N MET A 25 6.03 10.01 -10.02
CA MET A 25 6.72 9.15 -9.06
C MET A 25 5.74 8.11 -8.54
N HIS A 26 6.17 6.85 -8.50
CA HIS A 26 5.39 5.73 -7.98
C HIS A 26 6.07 5.15 -6.74
N VAL A 27 5.35 5.08 -5.63
CA VAL A 27 5.84 4.52 -4.37
C VAL A 27 4.87 3.43 -3.90
N PRO A 28 5.33 2.18 -3.74
CA PRO A 28 4.51 1.13 -3.17
C PRO A 28 4.43 1.23 -1.64
N TYR A 29 3.23 1.02 -1.12
CA TYR A 29 2.92 0.93 0.29
C TYR A 29 2.35 -0.45 0.59
N ILE A 30 2.78 -1.02 1.71
CA ILE A 30 2.20 -2.21 2.31
C ILE A 30 1.20 -1.72 3.35
N VAL A 31 -0.06 -2.09 3.21
CA VAL A 31 -1.15 -1.62 4.08
C VAL A 31 -1.80 -2.83 4.74
N ALA A 32 -1.88 -2.83 6.07
CA ALA A 32 -2.55 -3.85 6.87
C ALA A 32 -4.08 -3.62 6.90
N GLU A 33 -4.70 -3.63 5.72
CA GLU A 33 -6.14 -3.50 5.53
C GLU A 33 -6.56 -4.39 4.36
N PRO A 34 -7.40 -5.42 4.56
CA PRO A 34 -7.79 -6.34 3.50
C PRO A 34 -8.73 -5.71 2.46
N ASP A 35 -9.51 -4.69 2.80
CA ASP A 35 -10.37 -4.01 1.85
C ASP A 35 -9.57 -3.01 0.98
N PRO A 36 -9.57 -3.15 -0.36
CA PRO A 36 -8.75 -2.32 -1.24
C PRO A 36 -9.13 -0.84 -1.20
N ALA A 37 -10.42 -0.52 -1.16
CA ALA A 37 -10.88 0.88 -1.15
C ALA A 37 -10.51 1.56 0.19
N LYS A 38 -10.66 0.84 1.30
CA LYS A 38 -10.26 1.32 2.62
C LYS A 38 -8.75 1.46 2.75
N ALA A 39 -7.97 0.54 2.16
CA ALA A 39 -6.52 0.64 2.10
C ALA A 39 -6.05 1.89 1.35
N GLU A 40 -6.65 2.19 0.19
CA GLU A 40 -6.39 3.43 -0.55
C GLU A 40 -6.69 4.68 0.29
N GLN A 41 -7.83 4.71 0.98
CA GLN A 41 -8.22 5.82 1.84
C GLN A 41 -7.29 6.02 3.04
N LEU A 42 -6.83 4.94 3.67
CA LEU A 42 -5.87 5.01 4.77
C LEU A 42 -4.57 5.69 4.34
N VAL A 43 -4.06 5.30 3.17
CA VAL A 43 -2.85 5.90 2.60
C VAL A 43 -3.11 7.37 2.25
N LEU A 44 -4.18 7.68 1.51
CA LEU A 44 -4.49 9.06 1.09
C LEU A 44 -4.65 10.05 2.24
N LYS A 45 -5.14 9.62 3.42
CA LYS A 45 -5.24 10.50 4.61
C LYS A 45 -3.90 11.07 5.06
N ALA A 46 -2.78 10.42 4.71
CA ALA A 46 -1.43 10.87 5.04
C ALA A 46 -0.71 11.57 3.88
N MET A 47 -1.37 11.70 2.72
CA MET A 47 -0.75 12.21 1.49
C MET A 47 -1.12 13.67 1.19
N THR A 48 -0.37 14.29 0.29
CA THR A 48 -0.60 15.63 -0.23
C THR A 48 -1.68 15.64 -1.33
N PRO A 49 -2.32 16.79 -1.63
CA PRO A 49 -3.43 16.87 -2.58
C PRO A 49 -3.12 16.42 -4.02
N ASN A 50 -1.86 16.38 -4.43
CA ASN A 50 -1.44 15.99 -5.78
C ASN A 50 -1.15 14.49 -5.91
N GLU A 51 -1.43 13.72 -4.86
CA GLU A 51 -1.14 12.29 -4.78
C GLU A 51 -2.40 11.47 -4.98
N ARG A 52 -2.24 10.35 -5.69
CA ARG A 52 -3.30 9.36 -5.90
C ARG A 52 -2.84 8.03 -5.34
N ALA A 53 -3.73 7.30 -4.68
CA ALA A 53 -3.49 5.94 -4.22
C ALA A 53 -4.27 4.96 -5.09
N THR A 54 -3.70 3.78 -5.36
CA THR A 54 -4.38 2.69 -6.08
C THR A 54 -3.94 1.36 -5.50
N ALA A 55 -4.89 0.57 -4.99
CA ALA A 55 -4.67 -0.80 -4.58
C ALA A 55 -4.36 -1.66 -5.82
N LEU A 56 -3.28 -2.42 -5.76
CA LEU A 56 -2.79 -3.23 -6.88
C LEU A 56 -3.10 -4.71 -6.70
N TYR A 57 -2.87 -5.25 -5.49
CA TYR A 57 -3.10 -6.66 -5.21
C TYR A 57 -3.16 -6.93 -3.69
N PRO A 58 -3.89 -7.98 -3.28
CA PRO A 58 -4.01 -8.37 -1.88
C PRO A 58 -2.73 -9.03 -1.35
N LEU A 59 -2.55 -8.96 -0.04
CA LEU A 59 -1.44 -9.58 0.69
C LEU A 59 -1.94 -10.56 1.77
N PRO A 60 -1.29 -11.73 1.90
CA PRO A 60 -1.58 -12.68 2.96
C PRO A 60 -1.09 -12.19 4.33
N ALA A 61 -1.65 -12.77 5.39
CA ALA A 61 -1.32 -12.45 6.78
C ALA A 61 0.18 -12.52 7.10
N ASN A 62 0.90 -13.55 6.66
CA ASN A 62 2.33 -13.68 6.96
C ASN A 62 3.18 -12.53 6.42
N VAL A 63 2.80 -11.92 5.30
CA VAL A 63 3.51 -10.76 4.75
C VAL A 63 3.28 -9.55 5.66
N ILE A 64 2.05 -9.31 6.08
CA ILE A 64 1.71 -8.20 6.99
C ILE A 64 2.43 -8.37 8.35
N GLU A 65 2.50 -9.60 8.86
CA GLU A 65 3.25 -9.95 10.06
C GLU A 65 4.77 -9.72 9.88
N ALA A 66 5.34 -10.06 8.72
CA ALA A 66 6.75 -9.83 8.43
C ALA A 66 7.12 -8.34 8.38
N PHE A 67 6.18 -7.47 8.02
CA PHE A 67 6.33 -6.01 8.13
C PHE A 67 5.97 -5.46 9.52
N ASN A 68 5.54 -6.31 10.46
CA ASN A 68 5.13 -5.97 11.82
C ASN A 68 4.07 -4.84 11.87
N LEU A 69 3.10 -4.89 10.95
CA LEU A 69 2.02 -3.90 10.85
C LEU A 69 0.77 -4.39 11.60
N LYS A 70 0.15 -3.48 12.34
CA LYS A 70 -1.18 -3.69 12.94
C LYS A 70 -2.29 -3.29 11.97
N PRO A 71 -3.54 -3.79 12.14
CA PRO A 71 -4.66 -3.38 11.31
C PRO A 71 -4.79 -1.85 11.21
N GLY A 72 -4.86 -1.35 9.97
CA GLY A 72 -4.92 0.09 9.67
C GLY A 72 -3.56 0.80 9.56
N GLU A 73 -2.46 0.15 9.92
CA GLU A 73 -1.11 0.69 9.70
C GLU A 73 -0.62 0.43 8.28
N PHE A 74 0.35 1.23 7.85
CA PHE A 74 1.02 1.06 6.57
C PHE A 74 2.49 1.50 6.65
N THR A 75 3.29 0.94 5.75
CA THR A 75 4.67 1.38 5.53
C THR A 75 4.96 1.48 4.04
N HIS A 76 5.80 2.43 3.63
CA HIS A 76 6.31 2.44 2.27
C HIS A 76 7.37 1.34 2.16
N SER A 77 7.25 0.45 1.17
CA SER A 77 8.25 -0.62 1.06
C SER A 77 9.58 0.03 0.65
N ARG A 78 10.53 0.06 1.57
CA ARG A 78 11.95 0.24 1.23
C ARG A 78 12.45 -1.09 0.69
N LEU A 79 11.83 -1.64 -0.35
CA LEU A 79 12.48 -2.63 -1.17
C LEU A 79 13.62 -1.87 -1.87
N ARG A 80 14.79 -1.82 -1.24
CA ARG A 80 16.00 -1.38 -1.95
C ARG A 80 16.20 -2.36 -3.12
N PRO A 81 16.48 -1.86 -4.33
CA PRO A 81 16.94 -2.72 -5.41
C PRO A 81 18.24 -3.45 -5.04
#